data_AF-A0A1J5PMZ3-F1
#
_entry.id   AF-A0A1J5PMZ3-F1
#
_cell.length_a   1.000
_cell.length_b   1.000
_cell.length_c   1.000
_cell.angle_alpha   90.00
_cell.angle_beta   90.00
_cell.angle_gamma   90.00
#
_symmetry.space_group_name_H-M   'P 1'
#
loop_
_entity.id
_entity.type
_entity.pdbx_description
1 polymer ?
#
loop_
_entity_poly.entity_id
_entity_poly.type
_entity_poly.pdbx_seq_one_letter_code
_entity_poly.pdbx_strand_id
1 'polypeptide(L)'
;MTLKDIQLSYYGNRDSSKLQTVLPTMLTNAGVPKDQWPKLQQTIDRWVVGGQSRAEYDTDIKPLIAQHCLMCHSVAMSQQLHNPPLVTYNDVKSVAKVDTGMSYNTMLLTGMVHLTMLALIFWVAGWLFLQTRVHNQIKAISVISPFIAMLVDFAGWFLTKQNPDFAWMVLIGGALSCPIAMLEMGVALLDMWIGLPKFLLQRLVTELPKPVGHAAVA
;
A
#
# COMPACT_ATOMS: atom_id res chain seq x y z
N MET A 1 7.07 4.28 3.88
CA MET A 1 5.87 4.80 3.19
C MET A 1 5.41 6.03 3.94
N THR A 2 5.25 7.15 3.25
CA THR A 2 4.75 8.41 3.83
C THR A 2 3.29 8.64 3.45
N LEU A 3 2.62 9.55 4.16
CA LEU A 3 1.25 9.96 3.81
C LEU A 3 1.16 10.50 2.36
N LYS A 4 2.18 11.23 1.92
CA LYS A 4 2.25 11.81 0.58
C LYS A 4 2.39 10.72 -0.50
N ASP A 5 3.09 9.63 -0.21
CA ASP A 5 3.20 8.50 -1.14
C ASP A 5 1.83 7.83 -1.36
N ILE A 6 1.02 7.72 -0.31
CA ILE A 6 -0.35 7.18 -0.39
C ILE A 6 -1.24 8.10 -1.23
N GLN A 7 -1.18 9.41 -0.98
CA GLN A 7 -1.94 10.41 -1.74
C GLN A 7 -1.59 10.34 -3.23
N LEU A 8 -0.31 10.35 -3.58
CA LEU A 8 0.14 10.24 -4.97
C LEU A 8 -0.27 8.92 -5.62
N SER A 9 -0.24 7.82 -4.87
CA SER A 9 -0.61 6.49 -5.40
C SER A 9 -2.10 6.39 -5.76
N TYR A 10 -2.99 6.88 -4.89
CA TYR A 10 -4.44 6.73 -5.08
C TYR A 10 -5.10 7.97 -5.70
N TYR A 11 -4.84 9.17 -5.18
CA TYR A 11 -5.42 10.42 -5.69
C TYR A 11 -4.70 10.94 -6.94
N GLY A 12 -3.38 10.68 -7.03
CA GLY A 12 -2.51 11.25 -8.05
C GLY A 12 -2.11 12.69 -7.77
N ASN A 13 -1.32 13.28 -8.67
CA ASN A 13 -1.10 14.72 -8.68
C ASN A 13 -2.05 15.39 -9.70
N ARG A 14 -3.11 16.05 -9.24
CA ARG A 14 -4.08 16.70 -10.16
C ARG A 14 -3.56 17.99 -10.80
N ASP A 15 -2.45 18.53 -10.29
CA ASP A 15 -1.80 19.73 -10.82
C ASP A 15 -0.80 19.41 -11.93
N SER A 16 -0.48 18.12 -12.15
CA SER A 16 0.47 17.69 -13.18
C SER A 16 0.04 16.39 -13.88
N SER A 17 0.60 16.13 -15.04
CA SER A 17 0.47 14.83 -15.70
C SER A 17 1.34 13.76 -15.03
N LYS A 18 1.04 12.48 -15.29
CA LYS A 18 1.92 11.38 -14.84
C LYS A 18 3.34 11.59 -15.35
N LEU A 19 3.49 11.99 -16.62
CA LEU A 19 4.77 12.32 -17.25
C LEU A 19 5.52 13.39 -16.46
N GLN A 20 4.88 14.51 -16.11
CA GLN A 20 5.50 15.60 -15.35
C GLN A 20 5.94 15.17 -13.95
N THR A 21 5.14 14.35 -13.25
CA THR A 21 5.47 13.85 -11.91
C THR A 21 6.74 13.00 -11.90
N VAL A 22 6.92 12.13 -12.90
CA VAL A 22 8.03 11.16 -12.95
C VAL A 22 9.24 11.65 -13.75
N LEU A 23 9.10 12.76 -14.50
CA LEU A 23 10.13 13.30 -15.38
C LEU A 23 11.50 13.51 -14.71
N PRO A 24 11.62 14.09 -13.49
CA PRO A 24 12.92 14.27 -12.85
C PRO A 24 13.66 12.95 -12.61
N THR A 25 12.93 11.90 -12.21
CA THR A 25 13.48 10.55 -12.03
C THR A 25 13.89 9.94 -13.37
N MET A 26 13.07 10.12 -14.43
CA MET A 26 13.41 9.65 -15.78
C MET A 26 14.67 10.31 -16.33
N LEU A 27 14.82 11.63 -16.18
CA LEU A 27 16.01 12.37 -16.63
C LEU A 27 17.26 11.92 -15.89
N THR A 28 17.14 11.61 -14.60
CA THR A 28 18.24 11.01 -13.81
C THR A 28 18.64 9.65 -14.37
N ASN A 29 17.67 8.76 -14.59
CA ASN A 29 17.92 7.40 -15.08
C ASN A 29 18.43 7.37 -16.52
N ALA A 30 18.03 8.34 -17.35
CA ALA A 30 18.50 8.52 -18.71
C ALA A 30 19.90 9.18 -18.79
N GLY A 31 20.51 9.54 -17.66
CA GLY A 31 21.83 10.17 -17.62
C GLY A 31 21.86 11.58 -18.22
N VAL A 32 20.73 12.30 -18.21
CA VAL A 32 20.65 13.65 -18.77
C VAL A 32 21.33 14.65 -17.84
N PRO A 33 22.29 15.47 -18.33
CA PRO A 33 22.93 16.51 -17.54
C PRO A 33 21.92 17.51 -16.94
N LYS A 34 22.10 17.88 -15.66
CA LYS A 34 21.15 18.72 -14.91
C LYS A 34 20.94 20.12 -15.50
N ASP A 35 21.92 20.65 -16.21
CA ASP A 35 21.84 21.93 -16.94
C ASP A 35 20.79 21.92 -18.06
N GLN A 36 20.49 20.73 -18.63
CA GLN A 36 19.50 20.59 -19.69
C GLN A 36 18.07 20.41 -19.15
N TRP A 37 17.93 20.08 -17.87
CA TRP A 37 16.62 19.75 -17.27
C TRP A 37 15.60 20.89 -17.39
N PRO A 38 15.92 22.16 -17.09
CA PRO A 38 14.93 23.23 -17.14
C PRO A 38 14.30 23.38 -18.52
N LYS A 39 15.11 23.26 -19.59
CA LYS A 39 14.63 23.35 -20.97
C LYS A 39 13.75 22.16 -21.35
N LEU A 40 14.14 20.95 -20.96
CA LEU A 40 13.37 19.73 -21.25
C LEU A 40 12.04 19.73 -20.50
N GLN A 41 12.06 20.11 -19.21
CA GLN A 41 10.87 20.27 -18.38
C GLN A 41 9.92 21.30 -18.98
N GLN A 42 10.41 22.50 -19.29
CA GLN A 42 9.58 23.55 -19.89
C GLN A 42 8.96 23.12 -21.22
N THR A 43 9.69 22.37 -22.06
CA THR A 43 9.19 21.88 -23.35
C THR A 43 8.05 20.89 -23.16
N ILE A 44 8.21 19.93 -22.23
CA ILE A 44 7.17 18.95 -21.89
C ILE A 44 5.98 19.64 -21.23
N ASP A 45 6.22 20.56 -20.29
CA ASP A 45 5.17 21.30 -19.58
C ASP A 45 4.31 22.12 -20.55
N ARG A 46 4.93 22.86 -21.47
CA ARG A 46 4.21 23.63 -22.49
C ARG A 46 3.31 22.74 -23.33
N TRP A 47 3.81 21.58 -23.74
CA TRP A 47 3.03 20.66 -24.56
C TRP A 47 1.88 20.00 -23.78
N VAL A 48 2.11 19.62 -22.52
CA VAL A 48 1.08 19.02 -21.66
C VAL A 48 -0.04 20.03 -21.38
N VAL A 49 0.31 21.25 -20.99
CA VAL A 49 -0.65 22.33 -20.69
C VAL A 49 -1.32 22.85 -21.98
N GLY A 50 -0.60 22.87 -23.09
CA GLY A 50 -1.08 23.31 -24.42
C GLY A 50 -2.05 22.35 -25.11
N GLY A 51 -2.53 21.30 -24.43
CA GLY A 51 -3.54 20.38 -24.97
C GLY A 51 -2.96 19.19 -25.76
N GLN A 52 -1.65 18.94 -25.65
CA GLN A 52 -0.98 17.76 -26.20
C GLN A 52 -1.17 17.64 -27.72
N SER A 53 -0.99 18.74 -28.45
CA SER A 53 -1.24 18.77 -29.89
C SER A 53 -0.29 17.82 -30.63
N ARG A 54 -0.77 17.21 -31.73
CA ARG A 54 0.07 16.29 -32.50
C ARG A 54 1.19 17.01 -33.26
N ALA A 55 0.94 18.24 -33.71
CA ALA A 55 1.95 19.05 -34.39
C ALA A 55 3.17 19.31 -33.50
N GLU A 56 2.96 19.82 -32.28
CA GLU A 56 4.04 20.06 -31.32
C GLU A 56 4.69 18.76 -30.83
N TYR A 57 3.93 17.66 -30.79
CA TYR A 57 4.52 16.35 -30.49
C TYR A 57 5.55 15.96 -31.55
N ASP A 58 5.20 16.05 -32.82
CA ASP A 58 6.06 15.63 -33.91
C ASP A 58 7.31 16.53 -34.04
N THR A 59 7.20 17.83 -33.71
CA THR A 59 8.33 18.78 -33.79
C THR A 59 9.23 18.80 -32.56
N ASP A 60 8.65 18.79 -31.35
CA ASP A 60 9.39 19.15 -30.13
C ASP A 60 9.57 17.94 -29.19
N ILE A 61 8.54 17.10 -29.05
CA ILE A 61 8.50 16.03 -28.05
C ILE A 61 9.09 14.73 -28.58
N LYS A 62 8.76 14.35 -29.81
CA LYS A 62 9.23 13.12 -30.44
C LYS A 62 10.76 13.05 -30.53
N PRO A 63 11.49 14.12 -30.92
CA PRO A 63 12.96 14.11 -30.91
C PRO A 63 13.53 13.93 -29.51
N LEU A 64 12.94 14.60 -28.50
CA LEU A 64 13.36 14.51 -27.10
C LEU A 64 13.24 13.07 -26.58
N ILE A 65 12.09 12.43 -26.82
CA ILE A 65 11.83 11.04 -26.41
C ILE A 65 12.79 10.09 -27.12
N ALA A 66 13.02 10.30 -28.43
CA ALA A 66 13.96 9.50 -29.19
C ALA A 66 15.38 9.58 -28.64
N GLN A 67 15.80 10.76 -28.17
CA GLN A 67 17.14 11.01 -27.66
C GLN A 67 17.35 10.45 -26.23
N HIS A 68 16.35 10.57 -25.34
CA HIS A 68 16.55 10.34 -23.91
C HIS A 68 15.73 9.20 -23.31
N CYS A 69 14.60 8.82 -23.93
CA CYS A 69 13.62 7.95 -23.27
C CYS A 69 13.51 6.56 -23.92
N LEU A 70 13.73 6.44 -25.23
CA LEU A 70 13.53 5.18 -25.96
C LEU A 70 14.49 4.04 -25.55
N MET A 71 15.59 4.36 -24.86
CA MET A 71 16.46 3.34 -24.27
C MET A 71 15.68 2.41 -23.32
N CYS A 72 14.77 2.95 -22.50
CA CYS A 72 13.96 2.17 -21.57
C CYS A 72 12.50 2.02 -22.01
N HIS A 73 12.01 2.92 -22.86
CA HIS A 73 10.60 3.00 -23.29
C HIS A 73 10.38 2.61 -24.77
N SER A 74 11.30 1.84 -25.37
CA SER A 74 11.05 1.14 -26.63
C SER A 74 10.10 -0.03 -26.41
N VAL A 75 9.40 -0.51 -27.46
CA VAL A 75 8.45 -1.63 -27.35
C VAL A 75 9.08 -2.85 -26.65
N ALA A 76 10.30 -3.21 -27.03
CA ALA A 76 10.99 -4.37 -26.47
C ALA A 76 11.39 -4.17 -25.00
N MET A 77 11.97 -3.03 -24.66
CA MET A 77 12.42 -2.75 -23.28
C MET A 77 11.24 -2.54 -22.33
N SER A 78 10.16 -1.94 -22.81
CA SER A 78 8.93 -1.75 -22.03
C SER A 78 8.30 -3.06 -21.56
N GLN A 79 8.34 -4.10 -22.39
CA GLN A 79 7.88 -5.44 -21.98
C GLN A 79 8.77 -6.04 -20.89
N GLN A 80 10.09 -5.85 -20.97
CA GLN A 80 11.03 -6.39 -19.98
C GLN A 80 10.98 -5.65 -18.64
N LEU A 81 10.88 -4.32 -18.69
CA LEU A 81 10.87 -3.44 -17.53
C LEU A 81 9.47 -3.19 -16.95
N HIS A 82 8.43 -3.75 -17.56
CA HIS A 82 7.02 -3.52 -17.20
C HIS A 82 6.65 -2.03 -17.10
N ASN A 83 7.17 -1.23 -18.03
CA ASN A 83 6.91 0.21 -18.14
C ASN A 83 6.11 0.52 -19.42
N PRO A 84 5.42 1.67 -19.53
CA PRO A 84 4.66 1.99 -20.74
C PRO A 84 5.60 2.31 -21.91
N PRO A 85 5.35 1.82 -23.15
CA PRO A 85 6.10 2.27 -24.32
C PRO A 85 5.86 3.77 -24.54
N LEU A 86 6.81 4.47 -25.17
CA LEU A 86 6.69 5.90 -25.52
C LEU A 86 6.97 6.15 -27.02
N VAL A 87 6.67 5.15 -27.86
CA VAL A 87 7.09 5.14 -29.27
C VAL A 87 6.16 5.97 -30.16
N THR A 88 4.86 5.96 -29.88
CA THR A 88 3.85 6.65 -30.68
C THR A 88 3.29 7.87 -29.96
N TYR A 89 2.67 8.78 -30.73
CA TYR A 89 1.94 9.92 -30.18
C TYR A 89 0.91 9.50 -29.13
N ASN A 90 0.16 8.43 -29.39
CA ASN A 90 -0.88 7.97 -28.48
C ASN A 90 -0.31 7.43 -27.18
N ASP A 91 0.85 6.75 -27.24
CA ASP A 91 1.52 6.24 -26.04
C ASP A 91 1.95 7.40 -25.13
N VAL A 92 2.58 8.41 -25.70
CA VAL A 92 3.06 9.59 -24.96
C VAL A 92 1.89 10.44 -24.47
N LYS A 93 0.85 10.60 -25.29
CA LYS A 93 -0.39 11.28 -24.88
C LYS A 93 -1.06 10.58 -23.71
N SER A 94 -0.99 9.25 -23.64
CA SER A 94 -1.62 8.49 -22.54
C SER A 94 -0.99 8.80 -21.18
N VAL A 95 0.33 9.01 -21.13
CA VAL A 95 1.08 9.36 -19.91
C VAL A 95 1.14 10.86 -19.66
N ALA A 96 0.83 11.68 -20.67
CA ALA A 96 0.69 13.13 -20.57
C ALA A 96 -0.67 13.57 -19.99
N LYS A 97 -1.59 12.64 -19.73
CA LYS A 97 -2.84 12.94 -19.02
C LYS A 97 -2.55 13.32 -17.57
N VAL A 98 -3.43 14.16 -17.02
CA VAL A 98 -3.45 14.52 -15.59
C VAL A 98 -3.33 13.25 -14.75
N ASP A 99 -2.43 13.26 -13.78
CA ASP A 99 -2.22 12.13 -12.91
C ASP A 99 -3.38 12.01 -11.92
N THR A 100 -4.29 11.10 -12.23
CA THR A 100 -5.39 10.77 -11.33
C THR A 100 -5.03 9.64 -10.36
N GLY A 101 -3.79 9.15 -10.32
CA GLY A 101 -3.40 8.02 -9.48
C GLY A 101 -3.77 6.66 -10.09
N MET A 102 -4.00 5.65 -9.25
CA MET A 102 -4.36 4.28 -9.64
C MET A 102 -5.79 4.20 -10.19
N SER A 103 -6.05 3.36 -11.21
CA SER A 103 -7.41 3.19 -11.75
C SER A 103 -8.29 2.37 -10.80
N TYR A 104 -9.61 2.58 -10.82
CA TYR A 104 -10.55 1.78 -10.02
C TYR A 104 -10.46 0.28 -10.33
N ASN A 105 -10.28 -0.07 -11.60
CA ASN A 105 -10.10 -1.47 -12.00
C ASN A 105 -8.86 -2.08 -11.36
N THR A 106 -7.74 -1.35 -11.38
CA THR A 106 -6.50 -1.79 -10.72
C THR A 106 -6.72 -1.92 -9.22
N MET A 107 -7.36 -0.96 -8.56
CA MET A 107 -7.63 -1.00 -7.12
C MET A 107 -8.50 -2.19 -6.72
N LEU A 108 -9.55 -2.51 -7.50
CA LEU A 108 -10.41 -3.66 -7.24
C LEU A 108 -9.69 -4.99 -7.46
N LEU A 109 -8.92 -5.12 -8.54
CA LEU A 109 -8.17 -6.34 -8.86
C LEU A 109 -7.02 -6.59 -7.88
N THR A 110 -6.26 -5.55 -7.54
CA THR A 110 -5.24 -5.67 -6.49
C THR A 110 -5.90 -5.93 -5.13
N GLY A 111 -7.02 -5.27 -4.85
CA GLY A 111 -7.82 -5.43 -3.65
C GLY A 111 -8.29 -6.86 -3.41
N MET A 112 -8.85 -7.54 -4.41
CA MET A 112 -9.29 -8.94 -4.25
C MET A 112 -8.15 -9.86 -3.84
N VAL A 113 -6.95 -9.69 -4.44
CA VAL A 113 -5.78 -10.50 -4.11
C VAL A 113 -5.31 -10.17 -2.69
N HIS A 114 -5.21 -8.88 -2.36
CA HIS A 114 -4.71 -8.42 -1.06
C HIS A 114 -5.63 -8.84 0.10
N LEU A 115 -6.94 -8.58 -0.05
CA LEU A 115 -7.94 -8.93 0.96
C LEU A 115 -7.98 -10.44 1.19
N THR A 116 -7.92 -11.25 0.13
CA THR A 116 -8.00 -12.71 0.26
C THR A 116 -6.77 -13.28 0.96
N MET A 117 -5.56 -12.85 0.55
CA MET A 117 -4.32 -13.34 1.16
C MET A 117 -4.16 -12.87 2.60
N LEU A 118 -4.43 -11.60 2.89
CA LEU A 118 -4.32 -11.06 4.25
C LEU A 118 -5.39 -11.63 5.18
N ALA A 119 -6.63 -11.80 4.73
CA ALA A 119 -7.68 -12.43 5.52
C ALA A 119 -7.29 -13.86 5.93
N LEU A 120 -6.67 -14.63 5.02
CA LEU A 120 -6.17 -15.97 5.34
C LEU A 120 -5.06 -15.92 6.40
N ILE A 121 -4.10 -14.99 6.26
CA ILE A 121 -3.01 -14.81 7.22
C ILE A 121 -3.56 -14.43 8.60
N PHE A 122 -4.46 -13.46 8.67
CA PHE A 122 -5.07 -13.01 9.92
C PHE A 122 -5.93 -14.11 10.55
N TRP A 123 -6.61 -14.91 9.75
CA TRP A 123 -7.36 -16.06 10.24
C TRP A 123 -6.43 -17.10 10.89
N VAL A 124 -5.32 -17.45 10.24
CA VAL A 124 -4.33 -18.40 10.80
C VAL A 124 -3.68 -17.83 12.07
N ALA A 125 -3.25 -16.56 12.04
CA ALA A 125 -2.63 -15.90 13.19
C ALA A 125 -3.58 -15.85 14.39
N GLY A 126 -4.81 -15.39 14.17
CA GLY A 126 -5.84 -15.34 15.19
C GLY A 126 -6.22 -16.73 15.71
N TRP A 127 -6.33 -17.73 14.84
CA TRP A 127 -6.58 -19.11 15.24
C TRP A 127 -5.51 -19.64 16.19
N LEU A 128 -4.23 -19.46 15.85
CA LEU A 128 -3.13 -19.86 16.72
C LEU A 128 -3.13 -19.10 18.04
N PHE A 129 -3.40 -17.79 18.00
CA PHE A 129 -3.46 -16.95 19.18
C PHE A 129 -4.61 -17.33 20.14
N LEU A 130 -5.75 -17.77 19.61
CA LEU A 130 -6.87 -18.25 20.42
C LEU A 130 -6.51 -19.49 21.26
N GLN A 131 -5.57 -20.33 20.80
CA GLN A 131 -5.11 -21.51 21.53
C GLN A 131 -4.17 -21.19 22.70
N THR A 132 -3.73 -19.94 22.85
CA THR A 132 -2.81 -19.54 23.93
C THR A 132 -3.48 -19.50 25.29
N ARG A 133 -2.71 -19.29 26.37
CA ARG A 133 -3.23 -19.08 27.73
C ARG A 133 -3.59 -17.62 28.04
N VAL A 134 -3.56 -16.74 27.04
CA VAL A 134 -3.85 -15.31 27.17
C VAL A 134 -5.30 -15.05 27.59
N HIS A 135 -5.53 -13.97 28.33
CA HIS A 135 -6.85 -13.52 28.77
C HIS A 135 -7.83 -13.34 27.59
N ASN A 136 -9.06 -13.83 27.74
CA ASN A 136 -10.06 -13.90 26.67
C ASN A 136 -10.45 -12.54 26.09
N GLN A 137 -10.47 -11.46 26.88
CA GLN A 137 -10.77 -10.12 26.37
C GLN A 137 -9.66 -9.61 25.43
N ILE A 138 -8.40 -9.86 25.79
CA ILE A 138 -7.25 -9.47 24.94
C ILE A 138 -7.32 -10.26 23.64
N LYS A 139 -7.57 -11.57 23.72
CA LYS A 139 -7.78 -12.42 22.54
C LYS A 139 -8.87 -11.88 21.61
N ALA A 140 -10.04 -11.56 22.15
CA ALA A 140 -11.16 -11.07 21.35
C ALA A 140 -10.81 -9.76 20.62
N ILE A 141 -10.22 -8.79 21.32
CA ILE A 141 -9.84 -7.50 20.74
C ILE A 141 -8.74 -7.68 19.69
N SER A 142 -7.68 -8.43 20.02
CA SER A 142 -6.56 -8.66 19.11
C SER A 142 -7.05 -9.33 17.83
N VAL A 143 -7.81 -10.44 17.91
CA VAL A 143 -8.21 -11.21 16.73
C VAL A 143 -9.12 -10.41 15.80
N ILE A 144 -10.02 -9.58 16.33
CA ILE A 144 -10.95 -8.78 15.52
C ILE A 144 -10.24 -7.59 14.85
N SER A 145 -9.24 -7.02 15.51
CA SER A 145 -8.62 -5.75 15.09
C SER A 145 -8.00 -5.80 13.69
N PRO A 146 -7.23 -6.82 13.28
CA PRO A 146 -6.68 -6.93 11.93
C PRO A 146 -7.74 -6.92 10.83
N PHE A 147 -8.89 -7.56 11.05
CA PHE A 147 -9.97 -7.59 10.06
C PHE A 147 -10.61 -6.21 9.90
N ILE A 148 -10.89 -5.51 11.01
CA ILE A 148 -11.40 -4.14 10.94
C ILE A 148 -10.38 -3.22 10.28
N ALA A 149 -9.12 -3.29 10.69
CA ALA A 149 -8.04 -2.48 10.12
C ALA A 149 -7.85 -2.72 8.62
N MET A 150 -7.98 -3.96 8.16
CA MET A 150 -7.95 -4.32 6.74
C MET A 150 -9.11 -3.72 5.95
N LEU A 151 -10.33 -3.72 6.52
CA LEU A 151 -11.48 -3.07 5.89
C LEU A 151 -11.29 -1.56 5.82
N VAL A 152 -10.74 -0.93 6.87
CA VAL A 152 -10.41 0.50 6.89
C VAL A 152 -9.35 0.83 5.86
N ASP A 153 -8.31 0.01 5.71
CA ASP A 153 -7.27 0.16 4.69
C ASP A 153 -7.90 0.15 3.29
N PHE A 154 -8.63 -0.91 2.96
CA PHE A 154 -9.22 -1.09 1.65
C PHE A 154 -10.24 0.01 1.32
N ALA A 155 -11.10 0.39 2.25
CA ALA A 155 -12.02 1.51 2.08
C ALA A 155 -11.25 2.84 1.90
N GLY A 156 -10.16 3.01 2.64
CA GLY A 156 -9.26 4.17 2.56
C GLY A 156 -8.70 4.37 1.16
N TRP A 157 -8.45 3.31 0.38
CA TRP A 157 -7.99 3.42 -1.01
C TRP A 157 -8.99 4.23 -1.87
N PHE A 158 -10.28 3.86 -1.81
CA PHE A 158 -11.35 4.50 -2.59
C PHE A 158 -11.71 5.89 -2.09
N LEU A 159 -11.59 6.13 -0.78
CA LEU A 159 -11.80 7.46 -0.21
C LEU A 159 -10.65 8.40 -0.57
N THR A 160 -9.41 7.93 -0.50
CA THR A 160 -8.21 8.72 -0.88
C THR A 160 -8.26 9.11 -2.35
N LYS A 161 -8.76 8.22 -3.22
CA LYS A 161 -8.99 8.50 -4.64
C LYS A 161 -9.89 9.72 -4.87
N GLN A 162 -10.87 9.95 -4.00
CA GLN A 162 -11.84 11.04 -4.09
C GLN A 162 -11.31 12.32 -3.43
N ASN A 163 -10.72 12.20 -2.24
CA ASN A 163 -10.11 13.30 -1.50
C ASN A 163 -8.80 12.81 -0.82
N PRO A 164 -7.66 13.48 -1.07
CA PRO A 164 -6.35 13.05 -0.55
C PRO A 164 -6.25 13.09 0.98
N ASP A 165 -7.14 13.79 1.67
CA ASP A 165 -7.16 13.87 3.13
C ASP A 165 -7.47 12.52 3.78
N PHE A 166 -8.13 11.59 3.08
CA PHE A 166 -8.42 10.25 3.60
C PHE A 166 -7.23 9.28 3.56
N ALA A 167 -6.06 9.71 3.08
CA ALA A 167 -4.85 8.88 3.02
C ALA A 167 -4.42 8.32 4.38
N TRP A 168 -4.78 8.98 5.49
CA TRP A 168 -4.47 8.48 6.83
C TRP A 168 -5.21 7.16 7.14
N MET A 169 -6.37 6.90 6.54
CA MET A 169 -7.12 5.66 6.77
C MET A 169 -6.31 4.45 6.29
N VAL A 170 -5.66 4.57 5.12
CA VAL A 170 -4.74 3.56 4.57
C VAL A 170 -3.56 3.37 5.52
N LEU A 171 -2.97 4.47 5.99
CA LEU A 171 -1.83 4.41 6.90
C LEU A 171 -2.18 3.71 8.22
N ILE A 172 -3.32 4.05 8.84
CA ILE A 172 -3.78 3.43 10.09
C ILE A 172 -4.18 1.97 9.86
N GLY A 173 -4.91 1.67 8.79
CA GLY A 173 -5.31 0.31 8.46
C GLY A 173 -4.10 -0.62 8.26
N GLY A 174 -3.11 -0.19 7.50
CA GLY A 174 -1.84 -0.91 7.34
C GLY A 174 -1.02 -1.02 8.63
N ALA A 175 -0.95 0.06 9.42
CA ALA A 175 -0.18 0.09 10.67
C ALA A 175 -0.80 -0.76 11.80
N LEU A 176 -2.10 -1.01 11.78
CA LEU A 176 -2.77 -1.86 12.76
C LEU A 176 -2.85 -3.32 12.31
N SER A 177 -3.19 -3.58 11.04
CA SER A 177 -3.49 -4.94 10.56
C SER A 177 -2.30 -5.91 10.69
N CYS A 178 -1.22 -5.67 9.95
CA CYS A 178 -0.07 -6.58 9.91
C CYS A 178 0.69 -6.65 11.25
N PRO A 179 0.97 -5.54 11.96
CA PRO A 179 1.67 -5.61 13.23
C PRO A 179 0.91 -6.35 14.33
N ILE A 180 -0.43 -6.21 14.41
CA ILE A 180 -1.22 -6.97 15.38
C ILE A 180 -1.18 -8.46 15.05
N ALA A 181 -1.37 -8.84 13.79
CA ALA A 181 -1.26 -10.25 13.38
C ALA A 181 0.14 -10.84 13.65
N MET A 182 1.19 -10.04 13.50
CA MET A 182 2.56 -10.44 13.84
C MET A 182 2.74 -10.63 15.36
N LEU A 183 2.13 -9.76 16.18
CA LEU A 183 2.12 -9.91 17.64
C LEU A 183 1.37 -11.17 18.07
N GLU A 184 0.21 -11.46 17.47
CA GLU A 184 -0.57 -12.68 17.73
C GLU A 184 0.26 -13.94 17.50
N MET A 185 0.92 -14.03 16.34
CA MET A 185 1.81 -15.14 16.00
C MET A 185 2.99 -15.22 16.97
N GLY A 186 3.63 -14.09 17.27
CA GLY A 186 4.76 -14.03 18.18
C GLY A 186 4.41 -14.50 19.59
N VAL A 187 3.27 -14.05 20.12
CA VAL A 187 2.79 -14.46 21.46
C VAL A 187 2.40 -15.93 21.46
N ALA A 188 1.81 -16.46 20.39
CA ALA A 188 1.49 -17.88 20.28
C ALA A 188 2.74 -18.76 20.32
N LEU A 189 3.80 -18.37 19.61
CA LEU A 189 5.08 -19.07 19.65
C LEU A 189 5.75 -18.98 21.05
N LEU A 190 5.69 -17.81 21.68
CA LEU A 190 6.23 -17.62 23.04
C LEU A 190 5.50 -18.47 24.07
N ASP A 191 4.16 -18.55 24.02
CA ASP A 191 3.37 -19.39 24.94
C ASP A 191 3.70 -20.88 24.78
N MET A 192 3.99 -21.33 23.56
CA MET A 192 4.32 -22.73 23.27
C MET A 192 5.71 -23.14 23.75
N TRP A 193 6.73 -22.29 23.57
CA TRP A 193 8.13 -22.67 23.81
C TRP A 193 8.74 -22.11 25.09
N ILE A 194 8.27 -20.97 25.60
CA ILE A 194 8.91 -20.28 26.74
C ILE A 194 7.92 -20.11 27.91
N GLY A 195 6.67 -19.79 27.60
CA GLY A 195 5.64 -19.45 28.56
C GLY A 195 5.44 -17.93 28.71
N LEU A 196 4.23 -17.53 29.12
CA LEU A 196 3.82 -16.14 29.19
C LEU A 196 3.91 -15.53 30.59
N PRO A 197 4.13 -14.21 30.71
CA PRO A 197 4.10 -13.52 31.99
C PRO A 197 2.70 -13.56 32.62
N LYS A 198 2.65 -13.64 33.96
CA LYS A 198 1.41 -13.88 34.73
C LYS A 198 0.29 -12.86 34.48
N PHE A 199 0.60 -11.63 34.08
CA PHE A 199 -0.41 -10.59 33.80
C PHE A 199 -1.18 -10.83 32.50
N LEU A 200 -0.61 -11.58 31.54
CA LEU A 200 -1.30 -11.92 30.29
C LEU A 200 -2.18 -13.15 30.44
N LEU A 201 -1.91 -13.99 31.44
CA LEU A 201 -2.61 -15.26 31.63
C LEU A 201 -4.05 -15.04 32.08
N GLN A 202 -4.95 -15.85 31.53
CA GLN A 202 -6.28 -16.01 32.10
C GLN A 202 -6.12 -16.50 33.56
N ARG A 203 -6.60 -15.73 34.54
CA ARG A 203 -6.73 -16.25 35.91
C ARG A 203 -7.78 -17.36 35.89
N LEU A 204 -7.33 -18.61 35.94
CA LEU A 204 -8.22 -19.75 36.16
C LEU A 204 -8.91 -19.53 37.51
N VAL A 205 -10.24 -19.45 37.50
CA VAL A 205 -11.11 -19.24 38.68
C VAL A 205 -11.07 -20.43 39.67
N THR A 206 -10.17 -21.39 39.50
CA THR A 206 -9.96 -22.50 40.43
C THR A 206 -9.16 -22.09 41.66
N GLU A 207 -9.68 -21.14 42.43
CA GLU A 207 -9.71 -21.31 43.88
C GLU A 207 -10.85 -22.30 44.14
N LEU A 208 -10.53 -23.59 44.19
CA LEU A 208 -11.46 -24.62 44.69
C LEU A 208 -12.02 -24.14 46.03
N PRO A 209 -13.34 -24.26 46.31
CA PRO A 209 -13.84 -24.04 47.66
C PRO A 209 -13.04 -24.98 48.58
N LYS A 210 -12.41 -24.42 49.62
CA LYS A 210 -11.71 -25.21 50.65
C LYS A 210 -12.62 -26.38 51.06
N PRO A 211 -12.11 -27.62 51.15
CA PRO A 211 -12.93 -28.72 51.61
C PRO A 211 -13.46 -28.36 52.99
N VAL A 212 -14.78 -28.25 53.11
CA VAL A 212 -15.45 -28.15 54.41
C VAL A 212 -15.19 -29.49 55.08
N GLY A 213 -14.18 -29.50 55.95
CA GLY A 213 -13.88 -30.63 56.81
C GLY A 213 -15.15 -30.97 57.57
N HIS A 214 -15.73 -32.14 57.26
CA HIS A 214 -16.74 -32.71 58.12
C HIS A 214 -16.01 -33.09 59.39
N ALA A 215 -16.18 -32.25 60.42
CA ALA A 215 -15.82 -32.59 61.78
C ALA A 215 -16.52 -33.92 62.09
N ALA A 216 -15.71 -34.94 62.34
CA ALA A 216 -16.16 -36.13 63.03
C ALA A 216 -16.81 -35.69 64.34
N VAL A 217 -18.09 -35.99 64.49
CA VAL A 217 -18.75 -36.00 65.80
C VAL A 217 -19.23 -37.44 66.01
N ALA A 218 -18.68 -37.97 67.10
CA ALA A 218 -18.88 -39.25 67.77
C ALA A 218 -20.22 -39.96 67.58
#